data_AF-A0AAD3DBQ8-F1
#
_entry.id   AF-A0AAD3DBQ8-F1
#
_cell.length_a   1.000
_cell.length_b   1.000
_cell.length_c   1.000
_cell.angle_alpha   90.00
_cell.angle_beta   90.00
_cell.angle_gamma   90.00
#
_symmetry.space_group_name_H-M   'P 1'
#
loop_
_entity.id
_entity.type
_entity.pdbx_description
1 polymer ?
#
loop_
_entity_poly.entity_id
_entity_poly.type
_entity_poly.pdbx_seq_one_letter_code
_entity_poly.pdbx_strand_id
1 'polypeptide(L)'
;MPSASFTLGQLVNVASRTTPGINKPGGVGKVTNISYEDGVMLVDVEYVLGGKEKSIELEFVAEHSFNEENHGRSSRVRRSRVIEEPVKPVTTTKKKKAPKKAALRDASSDNNKKKSENKSVSKSESTGKRKAESSAKKSTEKKVKKNTKEQTNKKPPTKKAVKKSKSSNVKEEKSRAASPPQSAVGNSVPEETPSRRISGFIRNVYSDVKNKAATFVETVVGANDDNDGASSPDSTGSLQLDVDTARLSAFNSSFFEVMRSKMIDCIEITELTDLINQNNQDKDFTELEMRTYLEKLDAESKVMVTWDTGTIYIL
;
A
#
# COMPACT_ATOMS: atom_id res chain seq x y z
N MET A 1 -4.82 -11.26 -22.70
CA MET A 1 -3.89 -11.42 -21.57
C MET A 1 -2.94 -10.22 -21.59
N PRO A 2 -2.99 -9.33 -20.60
CA PRO A 2 -2.04 -8.23 -20.53
C PRO A 2 -0.62 -8.81 -20.42
N SER A 3 0.24 -8.47 -21.37
CA SER A 3 1.67 -8.80 -21.30
C SER A 3 2.32 -7.85 -20.31
N ALA A 4 2.41 -8.25 -19.05
CA ALA A 4 3.09 -7.45 -18.03
C ALA A 4 4.57 -7.28 -18.43
N SER A 5 4.98 -6.04 -18.72
CA SER A 5 6.35 -5.71 -19.05
C SER A 5 7.06 -5.26 -17.78
N PHE A 6 8.08 -6.01 -17.35
CA PHE A 6 8.91 -5.63 -16.22
C PHE A 6 10.07 -4.72 -16.64
N THR A 7 10.52 -3.85 -15.74
CA THR A 7 11.67 -2.96 -15.94
C THR A 7 12.82 -3.29 -15.00
N LEU A 8 14.07 -3.01 -15.41
CA LEU A 8 15.24 -3.21 -14.55
C LEU A 8 15.15 -2.34 -13.30
N GLY A 9 15.38 -2.94 -12.14
CA GLY A 9 15.29 -2.29 -10.83
C GLY A 9 13.89 -2.28 -10.21
N GLN A 10 12.85 -2.69 -10.96
CA GLN A 10 11.48 -2.80 -10.44
C GLN A 10 11.41 -3.85 -9.32
N LEU A 11 10.59 -3.56 -8.30
CA LEU A 11 10.27 -4.52 -7.24
C LEU A 11 9.19 -5.47 -7.74
N VAL A 12 9.44 -6.76 -7.56
CA VAL A 12 8.55 -7.84 -7.97
C VAL A 12 8.39 -8.83 -6.83
N ASN A 13 7.25 -9.52 -6.80
CA ASN A 13 6.98 -10.60 -5.88
C ASN A 13 7.11 -11.94 -6.61
N VAL A 14 8.04 -12.78 -6.15
CA VAL A 14 8.34 -14.09 -6.74
C VAL A 14 7.58 -15.16 -5.97
N ALA A 15 6.83 -16.01 -6.68
CA ALA A 15 6.12 -17.14 -6.10
C ALA A 15 7.09 -18.25 -5.64
N SER A 16 6.73 -18.99 -4.60
CA SER A 16 7.54 -20.12 -4.12
C SER A 16 7.51 -21.29 -5.09
N ARG A 17 8.68 -21.84 -5.41
CA ARG A 17 8.82 -23.03 -6.26
C ARG A 17 9.36 -24.19 -5.43
N THR A 18 8.45 -25.06 -5.00
CA THR A 18 8.76 -26.25 -4.20
C THR A 18 8.37 -27.50 -4.97
N THR A 19 9.34 -28.11 -5.66
CA THR A 19 9.21 -29.44 -6.26
C THR A 19 10.13 -30.42 -5.54
N PRO A 20 9.91 -31.74 -5.62
CA PRO A 20 10.83 -32.72 -5.02
C PRO A 20 12.27 -32.49 -5.51
N GLY A 21 13.15 -32.01 -4.62
CA GLY A 21 14.55 -31.70 -4.93
C GLY A 21 14.88 -30.22 -5.17
N ILE A 22 13.88 -29.32 -5.27
CA ILE A 22 14.07 -27.87 -5.40
C ILE A 22 13.25 -27.17 -4.33
N ASN A 23 13.92 -26.41 -3.45
CA ASN A 23 13.27 -25.58 -2.45
C ASN A 23 13.71 -24.13 -2.63
N LYS A 24 12.96 -23.39 -3.43
CA LYS A 24 13.17 -21.95 -3.63
C LYS A 24 12.03 -21.20 -2.94
N PRO A 25 12.24 -20.70 -1.71
CA PRO A 25 11.26 -19.86 -1.05
C PRO A 25 11.17 -18.57 -1.86
N GLY A 26 9.97 -18.27 -2.37
CA GLY A 26 9.72 -17.02 -3.08
C GLY A 26 9.86 -15.79 -2.17
N GLY A 27 9.50 -14.63 -2.67
CA GLY A 27 9.51 -13.38 -1.90
C GLY A 27 9.71 -12.15 -2.77
N VAL A 28 9.92 -11.01 -2.12
CA VAL A 28 10.08 -9.72 -2.80
C VAL A 28 11.54 -9.50 -3.18
N GLY A 29 11.77 -9.14 -4.44
CA GLY A 29 13.10 -8.85 -4.97
C GLY A 29 13.08 -7.79 -6.06
N LYS A 30 14.27 -7.35 -6.46
CA LYS A 30 14.47 -6.38 -7.54
C LYS A 30 14.91 -7.08 -8.82
N VAL A 31 14.33 -6.70 -9.94
CA VAL A 31 14.74 -7.20 -11.25
C VAL A 31 16.14 -6.69 -11.58
N THR A 32 17.07 -7.61 -11.85
CA THR A 32 18.47 -7.31 -12.17
C THR A 32 18.81 -7.50 -13.64
N ASN A 33 18.16 -8.46 -14.29
CA ASN A 33 18.34 -8.74 -15.72
C ASN A 33 17.05 -9.31 -16.31
N ILE A 34 16.82 -9.06 -17.60
CA ILE A 34 15.70 -9.60 -18.36
C ILE A 34 16.29 -10.25 -19.62
N SER A 35 16.10 -11.56 -19.76
CA SER A 35 16.57 -12.36 -20.88
C SER A 35 15.40 -12.95 -21.64
N TYR A 36 15.57 -13.19 -22.94
CA TYR A 36 14.57 -13.83 -23.78
C TYR A 36 15.18 -15.09 -24.37
N GLU A 37 14.72 -16.25 -23.94
CA GLU A 37 15.16 -17.57 -24.44
C GLU A 37 13.95 -18.31 -25.01
N ASP A 38 14.05 -18.79 -26.25
CA ASP A 38 13.00 -19.56 -26.94
C ASP A 38 11.60 -18.90 -26.97
N GLY A 39 11.55 -17.57 -26.94
CA GLY A 39 10.31 -16.80 -26.91
C GLY A 39 9.66 -16.72 -25.52
N VAL A 40 10.30 -17.26 -24.49
CA VAL A 40 9.93 -17.11 -23.08
C VAL A 40 10.79 -16.03 -22.46
N MET A 41 10.14 -15.11 -21.75
CA MET A 41 10.83 -14.06 -21.00
C MET A 41 11.26 -14.62 -19.64
N LEU A 42 12.56 -14.54 -19.36
CA LEU A 42 13.20 -14.99 -18.13
C LEU A 42 13.74 -13.77 -17.38
N VAL A 43 13.55 -13.76 -16.07
CA VAL A 43 13.91 -12.64 -15.20
C VAL A 43 14.90 -13.09 -14.13
N ASP A 44 15.97 -12.34 -13.94
CA ASP A 44 16.90 -12.53 -12.82
C ASP A 44 16.55 -11.53 -11.71
N VAL A 45 16.41 -12.04 -10.48
CA VAL A 45 15.96 -11.25 -9.33
C VAL A 45 16.99 -11.30 -8.20
N GLU A 46 17.22 -10.15 -7.57
CA GLU A 46 17.98 -10.02 -6.33
C GLU A 46 17.02 -9.72 -5.17
N TYR A 47 16.93 -10.64 -4.21
CA TYR A 47 15.98 -10.55 -3.12
C TYR A 47 16.35 -9.47 -2.11
N VAL A 48 15.33 -8.79 -1.56
CA VAL A 48 15.54 -7.71 -0.57
C VAL A 48 16.19 -8.23 0.71
N LEU A 49 15.86 -9.46 1.13
CA LEU A 49 16.46 -10.13 2.30
C LEU A 49 17.81 -10.80 2.00
N GLY A 50 18.33 -10.61 0.78
CA GLY A 50 19.56 -11.24 0.30
C GLY A 50 19.31 -12.53 -0.47
N GLY A 51 20.29 -12.90 -1.29
CA GLY A 51 20.20 -13.99 -2.25
C GLY A 51 19.86 -13.51 -3.66
N LYS A 52 20.21 -14.34 -4.65
CA LYS A 52 19.92 -14.08 -6.07
C LYS A 52 19.35 -15.33 -6.70
N GLU A 53 18.39 -15.14 -7.59
CA GLU A 53 17.79 -16.20 -8.37
C GLU A 53 17.76 -15.80 -9.84
N LYS A 54 18.13 -16.74 -10.70
CA LYS A 54 18.32 -16.50 -12.12
C LYS A 54 17.33 -17.32 -12.92
N SER A 55 17.00 -16.83 -14.11
CA SER A 55 16.15 -17.51 -15.09
C SER A 55 14.79 -17.89 -14.50
N ILE A 56 14.10 -16.93 -13.89
CA ILE A 56 12.73 -17.11 -13.38
C ILE A 56 11.75 -16.84 -14.51
N GLU A 57 10.84 -17.77 -14.77
CA GLU A 57 9.79 -17.59 -15.76
C GLU A 57 8.76 -16.55 -15.29
N LEU A 58 8.20 -15.81 -16.24
CA LEU A 58 7.23 -14.75 -15.98
C LEU A 58 6.01 -15.23 -15.17
N GLU A 59 5.63 -16.51 -15.30
CA GLU A 59 4.49 -17.09 -14.57
C GLU A 59 4.67 -17.10 -13.04
N PHE A 60 5.92 -17.05 -12.56
CA PHE A 60 6.24 -17.01 -11.13
C PHE A 60 6.55 -15.59 -10.62
N VAL A 61 6.43 -14.57 -11.47
CA VAL A 61 6.77 -13.18 -11.12
C VAL A 61 5.52 -12.32 -11.23
N ALA A 62 5.10 -11.74 -10.12
CA ALA A 62 4.03 -10.75 -10.08
C ALA A 62 4.61 -9.36 -9.80
N GLU A 63 3.97 -8.32 -10.32
CA GLU A 63 4.30 -6.95 -9.96
C GLU A 63 4.04 -6.72 -8.47
N HIS A 64 4.98 -6.05 -7.79
CA HIS A 64 4.78 -5.70 -6.39
C HIS A 64 3.98 -4.39 -6.30
N SER A 65 2.65 -4.50 -6.17
CA SER A 65 1.80 -3.37 -5.81
C SER A 65 2.03 -3.05 -4.32
N PHE A 66 2.47 -1.84 -4.03
CA PHE A 66 2.56 -1.36 -2.64
C PHE A 66 1.18 -1.17 -1.98
N ASN A 67 0.11 -1.26 -2.78
CA ASN A 67 -1.23 -0.85 -2.40
C ASN A 67 -2.12 -1.97 -1.85
N GLU A 68 -1.74 -3.23 -1.97
CA GLU A 68 -2.58 -4.34 -1.53
C GLU A 68 -2.11 -4.91 -0.18
N GLU A 69 -2.76 -4.44 0.87
CA GLU A 69 -3.27 -5.31 1.95
C GLU A 69 -2.25 -6.20 2.69
N ASN A 70 -1.14 -5.64 3.15
CA ASN A 70 -0.44 -6.21 4.31
C ASN A 70 -1.15 -5.91 5.65
N HIS A 71 -2.46 -5.64 5.62
CA HIS A 71 -3.33 -5.53 6.79
C HIS A 71 -3.54 -6.88 7.53
N GLY A 72 -3.10 -7.99 6.95
CA GLY A 72 -3.23 -9.33 7.55
C GLY A 72 -2.16 -9.69 8.59
N ARG A 73 -1.01 -9.00 8.64
CA ARG A 73 0.00 -9.24 9.69
C ARG A 73 -0.12 -8.20 10.77
N SER A 74 -1.07 -8.48 11.68
CA SER A 74 -1.12 -8.03 13.06
C SER A 74 0.20 -7.36 13.46
N SER A 75 0.25 -6.04 13.31
CA SER A 75 1.18 -5.27 14.10
C SER A 75 0.74 -5.58 15.51
N ARG A 76 1.48 -6.46 16.17
CA ARG A 76 1.42 -6.61 17.61
C ARG A 76 1.93 -5.27 18.09
N VAL A 77 1.03 -4.30 18.16
CA VAL A 77 1.22 -2.97 18.70
C VAL A 77 1.90 -3.23 20.02
N ARG A 78 3.22 -3.08 20.03
CA ARG A 78 3.98 -2.96 21.25
C ARG A 78 3.44 -1.68 21.82
N ARG A 79 2.41 -1.78 22.67
CA ARG A 79 2.01 -0.73 23.59
C ARG A 79 3.28 -0.39 24.33
N SER A 80 3.98 0.64 23.87
CA SER A 80 4.96 1.33 24.66
C SER A 80 4.22 1.72 25.92
N ARG A 81 4.58 1.11 27.05
CA ARG A 81 4.24 1.66 28.35
C ARG A 81 4.92 3.02 28.38
N VAL A 82 4.15 4.07 28.08
CA VAL A 82 4.49 5.42 28.48
C VAL A 82 4.46 5.38 30.01
N ILE A 83 5.64 5.32 30.61
CA ILE A 83 5.82 5.59 32.03
C ILE A 83 5.69 7.11 32.13
N GLU A 84 4.50 7.59 32.45
CA GLU A 84 4.33 8.99 32.84
C GLU A 84 5.03 9.18 34.19
N GLU A 85 6.18 9.85 34.16
CA GLU A 85 6.74 10.40 35.39
C GLU A 85 5.83 11.53 35.90
N PRO A 86 5.50 11.57 37.20
CA PRO A 86 4.64 12.59 37.77
C PRO A 86 5.33 13.96 37.73
N VAL A 87 4.91 14.81 36.79
CA VAL A 87 5.31 16.22 36.73
C VAL A 87 4.68 16.97 37.90
N LYS A 88 5.53 17.56 38.75
CA LYS A 88 5.13 18.37 39.90
C LYS A 88 4.41 19.67 39.45
N PRO A 89 3.43 20.17 40.22
CA PRO A 89 2.68 21.36 39.86
C PRO A 89 3.55 22.63 39.96
N VAL A 90 3.72 23.33 38.83
CA VAL A 90 4.33 24.66 38.78
C VAL A 90 3.27 25.71 39.07
N THR A 91 3.42 26.38 40.21
CA THR A 91 2.60 27.51 40.63
C THR A 91 2.87 28.77 39.81
N THR A 92 1.78 29.44 39.47
CA THR A 92 1.67 30.73 38.76
C THR A 92 2.38 31.90 39.45
N THR A 93 3.05 32.77 38.69
CA THR A 93 3.06 34.21 38.98
C THR A 93 3.09 35.06 37.71
N LYS A 94 2.05 35.89 37.58
CA LYS A 94 1.89 36.96 36.60
C LYS A 94 2.93 38.07 36.84
N LYS A 95 3.59 38.57 35.78
CA LYS A 95 4.13 39.93 35.75
C LYS A 95 3.92 40.58 34.39
N LYS A 96 3.07 41.60 34.38
CA LYS A 96 2.90 42.61 33.33
C LYS A 96 4.22 43.39 33.15
N LYS A 97 4.64 43.65 31.91
CA LYS A 97 5.37 44.88 31.55
C LYS A 97 5.14 45.25 30.09
N ALA A 98 4.99 46.56 29.90
CA ALA A 98 4.45 47.30 28.75
C ALA A 98 5.39 47.36 27.52
N PRO A 99 4.92 47.87 26.36
CA PRO A 99 5.65 47.83 25.09
C PRO A 99 6.63 48.99 24.93
N LYS A 100 7.74 48.76 24.22
CA LYS A 100 8.65 49.82 23.74
C LYS A 100 8.71 49.85 22.21
N LYS A 101 8.37 51.03 21.68
CA LYS A 101 8.66 51.56 20.34
C LYS A 101 10.17 51.73 20.10
N ALA A 102 10.51 51.94 18.81
CA ALA A 102 11.78 52.40 18.19
C ALA A 102 12.51 51.27 17.44
N ALA A 103 13.02 51.41 16.22
CA ALA A 103 13.22 52.58 15.36
C ALA A 103 13.34 52.15 13.88
N LEU A 104 13.03 53.08 12.98
CA LEU A 104 13.50 53.12 11.59
C LEU A 104 15.03 52.97 11.53
N ARG A 105 15.53 52.31 10.48
CA ARG A 105 16.70 52.80 9.73
C ARG A 105 16.82 52.17 8.35
N ASP A 106 16.87 53.05 7.36
CA ASP A 106 17.39 52.87 6.01
C ASP A 106 18.79 52.25 6.00
N ALA A 107 19.04 51.35 5.04
CA ALA A 107 20.35 51.17 4.45
C ALA A 107 20.25 50.49 3.07
N SER A 108 20.53 51.31 2.06
CA SER A 108 20.87 51.02 0.67
C SER A 108 22.15 50.17 0.51
N SER A 109 22.14 49.25 -0.45
CA SER A 109 23.28 48.80 -1.27
C SER A 109 22.71 47.99 -2.44
N ASP A 110 22.68 48.46 -3.69
CA ASP A 110 23.80 48.73 -4.59
C ASP A 110 24.83 47.58 -4.67
N ASN A 111 24.68 46.68 -5.66
CA ASN A 111 25.71 46.48 -6.69
C ASN A 111 25.40 45.39 -7.74
N ASN A 112 25.82 45.73 -8.97
CA ASN A 112 26.21 44.89 -10.12
C ASN A 112 25.12 44.15 -10.91
N LYS A 113 24.79 44.49 -12.18
CA LYS A 113 25.58 44.85 -13.40
C LYS A 113 26.39 43.69 -13.99
N LYS A 114 25.79 43.02 -14.99
CA LYS A 114 26.39 42.39 -16.20
C LYS A 114 25.21 41.77 -16.98
N LYS A 115 24.70 42.31 -18.09
CA LYS A 115 25.24 42.59 -19.44
C LYS A 115 25.68 41.34 -20.22
N SER A 116 24.80 40.88 -21.12
CA SER A 116 25.07 40.29 -22.46
C SER A 116 23.70 40.09 -23.14
N GLU A 117 23.21 40.94 -24.05
CA GLU A 117 23.54 41.05 -25.48
C GLU A 117 23.67 39.70 -26.22
N ASN A 118 22.60 39.30 -26.92
CA ASN A 118 22.61 38.82 -28.31
C ASN A 118 21.14 38.71 -28.79
N LYS A 119 20.65 39.68 -29.56
CA LYS A 119 20.78 39.85 -31.02
C LYS A 119 19.84 38.92 -31.81
N SER A 120 18.72 39.54 -32.17
CA SER A 120 17.82 39.20 -33.28
C SER A 120 18.55 38.98 -34.60
N VAL A 121 18.00 38.13 -35.48
CA VAL A 121 17.91 38.33 -36.95
C VAL A 121 17.06 37.20 -37.58
N SER A 122 15.95 37.65 -38.17
CA SER A 122 15.13 37.18 -39.31
C SER A 122 15.41 35.87 -40.09
N LYS A 123 14.30 35.14 -40.33
CA LYS A 123 13.63 34.86 -41.63
C LYS A 123 14.44 34.12 -42.73
N SER A 124 13.96 32.92 -43.10
CA SER A 124 13.71 32.57 -44.51
C SER A 124 12.86 31.31 -44.66
N GLU A 125 11.81 31.45 -45.46
CA GLU A 125 11.12 30.38 -46.17
C GLU A 125 12.10 29.65 -47.09
N SER A 126 11.98 28.33 -47.21
CA SER A 126 12.22 27.68 -48.51
C SER A 126 11.39 26.42 -48.65
N THR A 127 10.64 26.45 -49.73
CA THR A 127 9.85 25.39 -50.36
C THR A 127 10.78 24.35 -50.98
N GLY A 128 10.41 23.07 -50.87
CA GLY A 128 11.21 21.96 -51.42
C GLY A 128 10.34 20.77 -51.85
N LYS A 129 9.73 20.89 -53.03
CA LYS A 129 9.10 19.82 -53.83
C LYS A 129 10.08 18.68 -54.18
N ARG A 130 9.67 17.41 -53.96
CA ARG A 130 9.90 16.20 -54.81
C ARG A 130 8.80 15.19 -54.41
N LYS A 131 7.72 14.89 -55.14
CA LYS A 131 7.45 14.34 -56.50
C LYS A 131 7.83 12.86 -56.70
N ALA A 132 6.81 12.10 -57.12
CA ALA A 132 6.74 10.81 -57.84
C ALA A 132 6.97 9.53 -57.00
N GLU A 133 5.95 8.70 -56.76
CA GLU A 133 5.27 7.73 -57.66
C GLU A 133 6.07 6.44 -57.91
N SER A 134 5.46 5.30 -57.56
CA SER A 134 5.36 4.04 -58.33
C SER A 134 5.04 2.87 -57.36
N SER A 135 3.80 2.37 -57.39
CA SER A 135 3.36 1.13 -58.07
C SER A 135 3.80 -0.16 -57.34
N ALA A 136 2.88 -0.85 -56.66
CA ALA A 136 1.97 -1.87 -57.20
C ALA A 136 2.65 -3.22 -57.53
N LYS A 137 2.03 -4.30 -56.99
CA LYS A 137 2.22 -5.74 -57.27
C LYS A 137 3.44 -6.33 -56.55
N LYS A 138 3.43 -7.54 -56.01
CA LYS A 138 2.71 -8.74 -56.45
C LYS A 138 2.77 -9.79 -55.33
N SER A 139 1.65 -10.50 -55.20
CA SER A 139 1.50 -11.82 -54.60
C SER A 139 2.60 -12.80 -55.04
N THR A 140 2.96 -13.73 -54.15
CA THR A 140 3.07 -15.17 -54.50
C THR A 140 3.14 -16.00 -53.23
N GLU A 141 2.03 -16.69 -52.97
CA GLU A 141 2.03 -17.97 -52.26
C GLU A 141 3.07 -18.90 -52.90
N LYS A 142 3.87 -19.59 -52.09
CA LYS A 142 4.36 -20.91 -52.46
C LYS A 142 4.33 -21.87 -51.28
N LYS A 143 3.37 -22.77 -51.42
CA LYS A 143 3.05 -23.97 -50.69
C LYS A 143 4.16 -25.03 -50.87
N VAL A 144 4.33 -25.85 -49.83
CA VAL A 144 4.82 -27.24 -49.84
C VAL A 144 6.33 -27.48 -50.09
N LYS A 145 7.03 -27.95 -49.05
CA LYS A 145 7.57 -29.32 -49.04
C LYS A 145 7.90 -29.83 -47.62
N LYS A 146 7.03 -30.73 -47.20
CA LYS A 146 7.16 -31.78 -46.18
C LYS A 146 8.47 -32.54 -46.40
N ASN A 147 9.31 -32.69 -45.39
CA ASN A 147 10.33 -33.73 -45.32
C ASN A 147 10.31 -34.35 -43.93
N THR A 148 9.46 -35.36 -43.79
CA THR A 148 9.57 -36.42 -42.80
C THR A 148 10.62 -37.40 -43.31
N LYS A 149 11.73 -37.56 -42.58
CA LYS A 149 12.53 -38.79 -42.64
C LYS A 149 13.16 -39.07 -41.28
N GLU A 150 12.38 -39.82 -40.51
CA GLU A 150 12.81 -40.90 -39.64
C GLU A 150 14.05 -41.63 -40.21
N GLN A 151 15.12 -41.80 -39.42
CA GLN A 151 15.82 -43.07 -39.21
C GLN A 151 17.13 -42.93 -38.42
N THR A 152 17.06 -43.43 -37.18
CA THR A 152 17.95 -44.44 -36.58
C THR A 152 19.46 -44.22 -36.40
N ASN A 153 19.87 -44.45 -35.14
CA ASN A 153 21.06 -45.18 -34.70
C ASN A 153 22.44 -44.53 -34.89
N LYS A 154 23.07 -44.16 -33.76
CA LYS A 154 24.24 -44.87 -33.18
C LYS A 154 24.86 -44.10 -31.99
N LYS A 155 24.73 -44.68 -30.78
CA LYS A 155 25.74 -44.66 -29.71
C LYS A 155 26.62 -45.93 -29.87
N PRO A 156 27.74 -46.11 -29.16
CA PRO A 156 28.75 -45.20 -28.60
C PRO A 156 30.18 -45.61 -29.08
N PRO A 157 31.27 -45.03 -28.52
CA PRO A 157 31.98 -45.83 -27.52
C PRO A 157 32.52 -45.07 -26.29
N THR A 158 32.51 -45.82 -25.20
CA THR A 158 33.18 -45.65 -23.90
C THR A 158 34.71 -45.51 -24.00
N LYS A 159 35.36 -44.77 -23.08
CA LYS A 159 36.28 -45.30 -22.04
C LYS A 159 37.10 -44.21 -21.29
N LYS A 160 37.10 -44.36 -19.95
CA LYS A 160 38.18 -44.11 -18.94
C LYS A 160 38.53 -42.64 -18.63
N ALA A 161 38.88 -42.20 -17.41
CA ALA A 161 39.40 -42.84 -16.20
C ALA A 161 38.99 -42.03 -14.94
N VAL A 162 38.51 -42.67 -13.87
CA VAL A 162 39.24 -42.92 -12.60
C VAL A 162 40.02 -41.71 -12.05
N LYS A 163 39.50 -41.10 -10.97
CA LYS A 163 40.30 -40.77 -9.78
C LYS A 163 39.44 -40.86 -8.51
N LYS A 164 40.07 -41.46 -7.52
CA LYS A 164 39.57 -42.03 -6.26
C LYS A 164 40.10 -41.14 -5.14
N SER A 165 39.27 -40.74 -4.17
CA SER A 165 39.68 -40.46 -2.77
C SER A 165 38.41 -40.21 -1.94
N LYS A 166 38.06 -41.17 -1.07
CA LYS A 166 38.25 -41.16 0.40
C LYS A 166 37.28 -40.17 1.09
N SER A 167 36.12 -40.59 1.61
CA SER A 167 35.82 -41.45 2.78
C SER A 167 36.02 -40.78 4.15
N SER A 168 35.01 -41.00 5.01
CA SER A 168 34.86 -40.66 6.44
C SER A 168 34.42 -39.21 6.71
N ASN A 169 33.47 -38.92 7.60
CA ASN A 169 33.13 -39.66 8.81
C ASN A 169 31.65 -39.48 9.21
N VAL A 170 31.08 -40.58 9.67
CA VAL A 170 29.77 -40.73 10.29
C VAL A 170 29.87 -40.29 11.75
N LYS A 171 28.88 -39.55 12.25
CA LYS A 171 28.56 -39.58 13.68
C LYS A 171 27.04 -39.60 13.87
N GLU A 172 26.57 -40.83 13.93
CA GLU A 172 25.34 -41.27 14.57
C GLU A 172 25.40 -40.88 16.05
N GLU A 173 24.37 -40.21 16.57
CA GLU A 173 24.15 -40.15 18.02
C GLU A 173 22.70 -40.54 18.31
N LYS A 174 22.59 -41.69 18.96
CA LYS A 174 21.39 -42.44 19.32
C LYS A 174 21.45 -42.63 20.83
N SER A 175 20.50 -42.07 21.58
CA SER A 175 20.13 -42.57 22.92
C SER A 175 18.71 -42.08 23.26
N ARG A 176 17.76 -43.02 23.37
CA ARG A 176 17.15 -43.57 24.62
C ARG A 176 16.22 -42.54 25.29
N ALA A 177 14.89 -42.68 25.22
CA ALA A 177 14.03 -43.66 25.90
C ALA A 177 14.16 -43.64 27.43
N ALA A 178 13.20 -42.98 28.10
CA ALA A 178 12.70 -43.35 29.44
C ALA A 178 11.40 -42.58 29.73
N SER A 179 10.31 -43.31 29.91
CA SER A 179 9.09 -42.85 30.62
C SER A 179 9.12 -43.41 32.06
N PRO A 180 8.07 -43.20 32.87
CA PRO A 180 8.06 -42.46 34.14
C PRO A 180 8.22 -43.35 35.39
N PRO A 181 8.22 -42.73 36.60
CA PRO A 181 7.57 -43.37 37.73
C PRO A 181 6.50 -42.48 38.37
N GLN A 182 5.37 -43.12 38.67
CA GLN A 182 4.34 -42.69 39.60
C GLN A 182 4.83 -42.86 41.05
N SER A 183 4.46 -41.93 41.93
CA SER A 183 4.11 -42.11 43.37
C SER A 183 3.99 -40.70 43.98
N ALA A 184 2.80 -40.24 44.36
CA ALA A 184 2.14 -40.50 45.63
C ALA A 184 3.04 -40.14 46.84
N VAL A 185 2.74 -39.02 47.51
CA VAL A 185 2.66 -38.83 48.98
C VAL A 185 2.07 -37.43 49.20
N GLY A 186 1.00 -37.36 49.99
CA GLY A 186 0.32 -36.12 50.33
C GLY A 186 1.12 -35.25 51.29
N ASN A 187 0.86 -33.94 51.22
CA ASN A 187 0.96 -33.05 52.36
C ASN A 187 -0.03 -31.89 52.16
N SER A 188 -0.99 -31.81 53.06
CA SER A 188 -1.88 -30.69 53.28
C SER A 188 -1.07 -29.44 53.62
N VAL A 189 -1.11 -28.44 52.73
CA VAL A 189 -0.59 -27.09 52.98
C VAL A 189 -1.81 -26.16 53.07
N PRO A 190 -1.95 -25.34 54.13
CA PRO A 190 -3.10 -24.48 54.29
C PRO A 190 -3.12 -23.40 53.21
N GLU A 191 -4.29 -23.25 52.61
CA GLU A 191 -4.63 -22.23 51.63
C GLU A 191 -4.68 -20.84 52.31
N GLU A 192 -3.52 -20.24 52.54
CA GLU A 192 -3.44 -18.81 52.83
C GLU A 192 -3.50 -18.04 51.52
N THR A 193 -4.70 -17.60 51.17
CA THR A 193 -4.90 -16.59 50.13
C THR A 193 -4.13 -15.33 50.51
N PRO A 194 -3.16 -14.86 49.69
CA PRO A 194 -2.59 -13.56 49.90
C PRO A 194 -3.64 -12.55 49.45
N SER A 195 -4.52 -12.17 50.38
CA SER A 195 -5.36 -10.98 50.30
C SER A 195 -4.41 -9.77 50.35
N ARG A 196 -3.73 -9.57 49.21
CA ARG A 196 -2.96 -8.38 48.92
C ARG A 196 -3.95 -7.24 49.08
N ARG A 197 -3.67 -6.39 50.06
CA ARG A 197 -4.27 -5.06 50.21
C ARG A 197 -4.05 -4.33 48.88
N ILE A 198 -4.98 -4.52 47.96
CA ILE A 198 -5.13 -3.67 46.78
C ILE A 198 -5.36 -2.29 47.39
N SER A 199 -4.36 -1.42 47.24
CA SER A 199 -4.37 -0.10 47.87
C SER A 199 -5.69 0.59 47.50
N GLY A 200 -6.30 1.29 48.45
CA GLY A 200 -7.60 1.95 48.23
C GLY A 200 -7.61 2.84 46.98
N PHE A 201 -6.44 3.29 46.54
CA PHE A 201 -6.23 3.99 45.28
C PHE A 201 -6.68 3.20 44.03
N ILE A 202 -6.31 1.91 43.92
CA ILE A 202 -6.71 1.09 42.76
C ILE A 202 -8.23 0.86 42.77
N ARG A 203 -8.84 0.73 43.97
CA ARG A 203 -10.30 0.59 44.10
C ARG A 203 -11.03 1.87 43.62
N ASN A 204 -10.49 3.05 43.93
CA ASN A 204 -11.05 4.33 43.49
C ASN A 204 -10.89 4.55 41.97
N VAL A 205 -9.75 4.18 41.39
CA VAL A 205 -9.56 4.27 39.93
C VAL A 205 -10.52 3.34 39.19
N TYR A 206 -10.76 2.13 39.72
CA TYR A 206 -11.71 1.19 39.12
C TYR A 206 -13.16 1.69 39.21
N SER A 207 -13.56 2.33 40.31
CA SER A 207 -14.90 2.89 40.43
C SER A 207 -15.13 4.08 39.49
N ASP A 208 -14.14 4.96 39.32
CA ASP A 208 -14.27 6.13 38.45
C ASP A 208 -14.37 5.73 36.97
N VAL A 209 -13.58 4.75 36.53
CA VAL A 209 -13.65 4.23 35.15
C VAL A 209 -14.97 3.49 34.92
N LYS A 210 -15.45 2.73 35.91
CA LYS A 210 -16.75 2.04 35.83
C LYS A 210 -17.92 3.02 35.73
N ASN A 211 -17.89 4.13 36.48
CA ASN A 211 -18.93 5.16 36.43
C ASN A 211 -18.91 5.97 35.13
N LYS A 212 -17.72 6.23 34.56
CA LYS A 212 -17.58 6.85 33.23
C LYS A 212 -18.05 5.94 32.09
N ALA A 213 -17.78 4.64 32.19
CA ALA A 213 -18.27 3.67 31.23
C ALA A 213 -19.80 3.53 31.31
N ALA A 214 -20.38 3.55 32.52
CA ALA A 214 -21.82 3.50 32.71
C ALA A 214 -22.54 4.71 32.07
N THR A 215 -22.03 5.91 32.31
CA THR A 215 -22.59 7.14 31.71
C THR A 215 -22.42 7.19 30.19
N PHE A 216 -21.33 6.64 29.64
CA PHE A 216 -21.14 6.53 28.19
C PHE A 216 -22.12 5.55 27.54
N VAL A 217 -22.32 4.38 28.17
CA VAL A 217 -23.31 3.40 27.68
C VAL A 217 -24.71 3.99 27.72
N GLU A 218 -25.06 4.72 28.77
CA GLU A 218 -26.37 5.38 28.89
C GLU A 218 -26.58 6.50 27.86
N THR A 219 -25.53 7.24 27.49
CA THR A 219 -25.61 8.28 26.43
C THR A 219 -25.61 7.72 25.01
N VAL A 220 -24.92 6.61 24.76
CA VAL A 220 -24.81 6.02 23.41
C VAL A 220 -25.93 5.03 23.12
N VAL A 221 -26.41 4.31 24.14
CA VAL A 221 -27.49 3.31 23.98
C VAL A 221 -28.87 3.96 24.17
N GLY A 222 -28.94 5.15 24.78
CA GLY A 222 -30.19 5.87 25.00
C GLY A 222 -31.03 5.20 26.09
N ALA A 223 -31.42 5.98 27.09
CA ALA A 223 -32.50 5.61 27.99
C ALA A 223 -33.82 5.59 27.18
N ASN A 224 -34.13 4.44 26.56
CA ASN A 224 -35.43 4.17 25.99
C ASN A 224 -36.37 3.77 27.12
N ASP A 225 -36.82 4.76 27.89
CA ASP A 225 -38.00 4.61 28.74
C ASP A 225 -39.24 4.56 27.84
N ASP A 226 -39.95 3.44 27.93
CA ASP A 226 -41.34 3.22 27.53
C ASP A 226 -41.71 3.45 26.05
N ASN A 227 -41.44 2.45 25.21
CA ASN A 227 -42.33 2.18 24.08
C ASN A 227 -42.43 0.68 23.78
N ASP A 228 -43.57 0.11 24.14
CA ASP A 228 -44.00 -1.25 23.80
C ASP A 228 -44.09 -1.41 22.27
N GLY A 229 -43.31 -2.33 21.70
CA GLY A 229 -43.42 -2.64 20.29
C GLY A 229 -42.24 -3.42 19.73
N ALA A 230 -42.17 -4.70 20.08
CA ALA A 230 -41.18 -5.64 19.59
C ALA A 230 -41.26 -5.84 18.06
N SER A 231 -40.33 -5.22 17.34
CA SER A 231 -39.85 -5.69 16.04
C SER A 231 -38.34 -5.47 16.01
N SER A 232 -37.60 -6.54 16.30
CA SER A 232 -36.14 -6.59 16.26
C SER A 232 -35.66 -6.28 14.83
N PRO A 233 -35.02 -5.13 14.56
CA PRO A 233 -34.31 -4.96 13.31
C PRO A 233 -32.98 -5.67 13.46
N ASP A 234 -32.75 -6.67 12.62
CA ASP A 234 -31.47 -7.35 12.46
C ASP A 234 -30.43 -6.33 11.96
N SER A 235 -29.82 -5.61 12.89
CA SER A 235 -28.98 -4.45 12.63
C SER A 235 -27.54 -4.90 12.41
N THR A 236 -27.27 -5.44 11.23
CA THR A 236 -26.01 -5.17 10.55
C THR A 236 -26.04 -3.72 10.08
N GLY A 237 -26.08 -2.78 11.04
CA GLY A 237 -26.18 -1.35 10.79
C GLY A 237 -24.88 -0.86 10.18
N SER A 238 -24.81 -0.86 8.85
CA SER A 238 -23.88 0.04 8.17
C SER A 238 -24.24 1.44 8.63
N LEU A 239 -23.26 2.16 9.19
CA LEU A 239 -23.41 3.56 9.55
C LEU A 239 -23.57 4.34 8.24
N GLN A 240 -24.78 4.34 7.67
CA GLN A 240 -25.13 5.21 6.57
C GLN A 240 -25.19 6.62 7.15
N LEU A 241 -24.23 7.44 6.74
CA LEU A 241 -24.28 8.86 7.00
C LEU A 241 -25.54 9.38 6.30
N ASP A 242 -26.50 9.92 7.04
CA ASP A 242 -27.67 10.55 6.43
C ASP A 242 -27.20 11.73 5.61
N VAL A 243 -27.31 11.58 4.30
CA VAL A 243 -26.76 12.54 3.34
C VAL A 243 -27.79 13.62 3.06
N ASP A 244 -27.55 14.82 3.56
CA ASP A 244 -28.37 16.00 3.26
C ASP A 244 -28.51 16.20 1.74
N THR A 245 -29.74 16.06 1.23
CA THR A 245 -30.02 16.11 -0.21
C THR A 245 -29.70 17.48 -0.81
N ALA A 246 -29.97 18.56 -0.07
CA ALA A 246 -29.61 19.92 -0.48
C ALA A 246 -28.09 20.06 -0.65
N ARG A 247 -27.32 19.48 0.28
CA ARG A 247 -25.86 19.55 0.26
C ARG A 247 -25.24 18.72 -0.85
N LEU A 248 -25.82 17.55 -1.16
CA LEU A 248 -25.45 16.75 -2.34
C LEU A 248 -25.71 17.53 -3.65
N SER A 249 -26.82 18.26 -3.75
CA SER A 249 -27.13 19.05 -4.94
C SER A 249 -26.14 20.20 -5.15
N ALA A 250 -25.71 20.85 -4.07
CA ALA A 250 -24.67 21.88 -4.09
C ALA A 250 -23.33 21.27 -4.52
N PHE A 251 -22.94 20.13 -3.94
CA PHE A 251 -21.74 19.39 -4.32
C PHE A 251 -21.74 19.06 -5.82
N ASN A 252 -22.82 18.48 -6.35
CA ASN A 252 -22.91 18.13 -7.77
C ASN A 252 -22.73 19.36 -8.66
N SER A 253 -23.31 20.49 -8.28
CA SER A 253 -23.22 21.74 -9.05
C SER A 253 -21.78 22.26 -9.09
N SER A 254 -21.11 22.33 -7.93
CA SER A 254 -19.71 22.74 -7.83
C SER A 254 -18.75 21.77 -8.53
N PHE A 255 -19.01 20.45 -8.40
CA PHE A 255 -18.23 19.41 -9.05
C PHE A 255 -18.22 19.58 -10.57
N PHE A 256 -19.40 19.63 -11.21
CA PHE A 256 -19.48 19.78 -12.66
C PHE A 256 -19.01 21.16 -13.14
N GLU A 257 -19.15 22.20 -12.33
CA GLU A 257 -18.60 23.52 -12.63
C GLU A 257 -17.07 23.51 -12.68
N VAL A 258 -16.41 22.90 -11.69
CA VAL A 258 -14.93 22.76 -11.66
C VAL A 258 -14.45 21.96 -12.87
N MET A 259 -15.09 20.82 -13.15
CA MET A 259 -14.71 19.95 -14.26
C MET A 259 -14.92 20.62 -15.63
N ARG A 260 -16.05 21.32 -15.82
CA ARG A 260 -16.34 22.08 -17.05
C ARG A 260 -15.40 23.27 -17.23
N SER A 261 -15.07 23.97 -16.15
CA SER A 261 -14.23 25.18 -16.22
C SER A 261 -12.79 24.85 -16.57
N LYS A 262 -12.27 23.71 -16.09
CA LYS A 262 -10.89 23.30 -16.34
C LYS A 262 -10.72 22.38 -17.55
N MET A 263 -11.81 21.87 -18.15
CA MET A 263 -11.77 20.87 -19.22
C MET A 263 -10.89 19.66 -18.85
N ILE A 264 -11.07 19.15 -17.64
CA ILE A 264 -10.31 18.03 -17.12
C ILE A 264 -11.16 16.76 -17.23
N ASP A 265 -10.65 15.73 -17.88
CA ASP A 265 -11.30 14.42 -17.98
C ASP A 265 -10.94 13.50 -16.79
N CYS A 266 -9.82 13.80 -16.11
CA CYS A 266 -9.31 13.03 -14.97
C CYS A 266 -8.66 13.91 -13.89
N ILE A 267 -9.03 13.72 -12.62
CA ILE A 267 -8.52 14.53 -11.50
C ILE A 267 -8.29 13.67 -10.25
N GLU A 268 -7.29 14.03 -9.43
CA GLU A 268 -7.08 13.41 -8.11
C GLU A 268 -8.14 13.89 -7.11
N ILE A 269 -8.60 13.00 -6.21
CA ILE A 269 -9.63 13.30 -5.19
C ILE A 269 -9.19 14.47 -4.28
N THR A 270 -7.90 14.51 -3.93
CA THR A 270 -7.31 15.58 -3.10
C THR A 270 -7.38 16.93 -3.80
N GLU A 271 -6.93 17.00 -5.06
CA GLU A 271 -6.99 18.23 -5.86
C GLU A 271 -8.43 18.67 -6.09
N LEU A 272 -9.34 17.73 -6.38
CA LEU A 272 -10.76 18.04 -6.51
C LEU A 272 -11.34 18.64 -5.23
N THR A 273 -11.02 18.06 -4.07
CA THR A 273 -11.51 18.54 -2.77
C THR A 273 -11.06 19.97 -2.53
N ASP A 274 -9.79 20.28 -2.81
CA ASP A 274 -9.25 21.63 -2.68
C ASP A 274 -9.94 22.62 -3.62
N LEU A 275 -10.21 22.22 -4.86
CA LEU A 275 -10.87 23.08 -5.84
C LEU A 275 -12.33 23.35 -5.51
N ILE A 276 -13.06 22.34 -5.03
CA ILE A 276 -14.45 22.50 -4.62
C ILE A 276 -14.52 23.39 -3.38
N ASN A 277 -13.65 23.17 -2.39
CA ASN A 277 -13.63 23.99 -1.16
C ASN A 277 -13.19 25.43 -1.45
N GLN A 278 -12.31 25.66 -2.43
CA GLN A 278 -11.97 27.02 -2.88
C GLN A 278 -13.15 27.77 -3.52
N ASN A 279 -14.04 27.06 -4.20
CA ASN A 279 -15.19 27.67 -4.88
C ASN A 279 -16.44 27.76 -3.99
N ASN A 280 -16.44 27.08 -2.84
CA ASN A 280 -17.59 27.02 -1.95
C ASN A 280 -17.51 28.11 -0.87
N GLN A 281 -18.58 28.88 -0.68
CA GLN A 281 -18.61 29.97 0.32
C GLN A 281 -19.17 29.52 1.68
N ASP A 282 -19.82 28.37 1.73
CA ASP A 282 -20.51 27.90 2.92
C ASP A 282 -19.56 27.14 3.86
N LYS A 283 -19.58 25.81 3.76
CA LYS A 283 -18.85 24.91 4.64
C LYS A 283 -18.06 23.94 3.79
N ASP A 284 -16.77 23.82 4.12
CA ASP A 284 -15.87 22.87 3.48
C ASP A 284 -16.45 21.46 3.54
N PHE A 285 -16.34 20.75 2.42
CA PHE A 285 -16.65 19.34 2.35
C PHE A 285 -15.58 18.55 3.07
N THR A 286 -16.02 17.71 4.01
CA THR A 286 -15.13 16.75 4.66
C THR A 286 -14.80 15.61 3.69
N GLU A 287 -13.65 14.95 3.90
CA GLU A 287 -13.24 13.81 3.08
C GLU A 287 -14.29 12.67 3.07
N LEU A 288 -14.98 12.46 4.20
CA LEU A 288 -16.04 11.47 4.30
C LEU A 288 -17.27 11.84 3.44
N GLU A 289 -17.65 13.12 3.43
CA GLU A 289 -18.73 13.63 2.59
C GLU A 289 -18.36 13.50 1.10
N MET A 290 -17.14 13.94 0.74
CA MET A 290 -16.59 13.78 -0.61
C MET A 290 -16.68 12.34 -1.08
N ARG A 291 -16.21 11.40 -0.25
CA ARG A 291 -16.24 9.97 -0.55
C ARG A 291 -17.67 9.46 -0.77
N THR A 292 -18.59 9.82 0.12
CA THR A 292 -19.99 9.39 0.05
C THR A 292 -20.68 9.95 -1.20
N TYR A 293 -20.38 11.19 -1.59
CA TYR A 293 -20.96 11.81 -2.78
C TYR A 293 -20.39 11.22 -4.08
N LEU A 294 -19.08 10.98 -4.12
CA LEU A 294 -18.42 10.35 -5.25
C LEU A 294 -18.91 8.92 -5.47
N GLU A 295 -19.12 8.15 -4.39
CA GLU A 295 -19.70 6.80 -4.46
C GLU A 295 -21.13 6.81 -5.04
N LYS A 296 -21.93 7.83 -4.72
CA LYS A 296 -23.26 8.00 -5.33
C LYS A 296 -23.17 8.32 -6.83
N LEU A 297 -22.22 9.15 -7.25
CA LEU A 297 -22.05 9.48 -8.67
C LEU A 297 -21.48 8.30 -9.48
N ASP A 298 -20.63 7.48 -8.85
CA ASP A 298 -20.11 6.23 -9.42
C ASP A 298 -21.24 5.20 -9.61
N ALA A 299 -22.12 5.07 -8.63
CA ALA A 299 -23.33 4.25 -8.73
C ALA A 299 -24.28 4.72 -9.85
N GLU A 300 -24.31 6.02 -10.15
CA GLU A 300 -25.07 6.61 -11.26
C GLU A 300 -24.35 6.53 -12.63
N SER A 301 -23.14 5.95 -12.68
CA SER A 301 -22.30 5.87 -13.89
C SER A 301 -22.02 7.23 -14.55
N LYS A 302 -21.98 8.31 -13.75
CA LYS A 302 -21.62 9.65 -14.23
C LYS A 302 -20.11 9.91 -14.17
N VAL A 303 -19.45 9.21 -13.27
CA VAL A 303 -18.00 9.21 -13.06
C VAL A 303 -17.58 7.79 -12.72
N MET A 304 -16.32 7.50 -12.92
CA MET A 304 -15.66 6.28 -12.47
C MET A 304 -14.61 6.67 -11.44
N VAL A 305 -14.68 6.10 -10.24
CA VAL A 305 -13.75 6.40 -9.15
C VAL A 305 -12.82 5.22 -8.89
N THR A 306 -11.51 5.45 -9.02
CA THR A 306 -10.49 4.45 -8.69
C THR A 306 -9.88 4.79 -7.32
N TRP A 307 -10.47 4.22 -6.26
CA TRP A 307 -10.12 4.51 -4.87
C TRP A 307 -8.68 4.12 -4.49
N ASP A 308 -8.09 3.20 -5.23
CA ASP A 308 -6.70 2.73 -5.08
C ASP A 308 -5.70 3.80 -5.50
N THR A 309 -5.94 4.47 -6.63
CA THR A 309 -5.10 5.57 -7.12
C THR A 309 -5.55 6.93 -6.60
N GLY A 310 -6.78 7.02 -6.10
CA GLY A 310 -7.40 8.27 -5.70
C GLY A 310 -7.70 9.17 -6.89
N THR A 311 -7.96 8.61 -8.07
CA THR A 311 -8.29 9.36 -9.29
C THR A 311 -9.75 9.17 -9.69
N ILE A 312 -10.33 10.22 -10.28
CA ILE A 312 -11.70 10.26 -10.76
C ILE A 312 -11.66 10.49 -12.26
N TYR A 313 -12.43 9.71 -13.01
CA TYR A 313 -12.62 9.83 -14.46
C TYR A 313 -14.06 10.20 -14.77
N ILE A 314 -14.28 11.18 -15.65
CA ILE A 314 -15.62 11.45 -16.18
C ILE A 314 -15.94 10.47 -17.30
N LEU A 315 -17.16 9.93 -17.29
CA LEU A 315 -17.68 9.00 -18.30
C LEU A 315 -18.49 9.71 -19.39
#